data_AF-A0A139QNB4-F1
#
_entry.id   AF-A0A139QNB4-F1
#
_cell.length_a   1.000
_cell.length_b   1.000
_cell.length_c   1.000
_cell.angle_alpha   90.00
_cell.angle_beta   90.00
_cell.angle_gamma   90.00
#
_symmetry.space_group_name_H-M   'P 1'
#
loop_
_entity.id
_entity.type
_entity.pdbx_description
1 polymer ?
#
loop_
_entity_poly.entity_id
_entity_poly.type
_entity_poly.pdbx_seq_one_letter_code
_entity_poly.pdbx_strand_id
1 'polypeptide(L)'
;MKVLSGALKRRREQLGISQAEAAEGICHQSLLSRIERLDEVSNITVLQKLCDRLQLTVSDVARMDNRMLTTLSVVRQLIERREIEQAAEALENPGLMSRIPVFAYPEYNVLSARVALAENRIADAMQLLQLALGDVEKHQYELTVEIFTEMGATWLAQGEHINASECFERARGIIHRLPRDVQLSMARVIAHTNRHRAEMYLAVEDPQRAMERVTEAIGILPAPEVTDYHEMVELQMLRSRCADALSLEEESTNAKMIVYAAAEFSKDAKLQDDVKQYLAPVMPEEV
;
A
#
# COMPACT_ATOMS: atom_id res chain seq x y z
N MET A 1 -18.43 14.67 14.73
CA MET A 1 -17.88 13.70 13.75
C MET A 1 -18.98 13.36 12.75
N LYS A 2 -18.70 13.47 11.45
CA LYS A 2 -19.70 13.15 10.42
C LYS A 2 -19.75 11.65 10.13
N VAL A 3 -20.95 11.10 10.04
CA VAL A 3 -21.22 9.72 9.65
C VAL A 3 -21.78 9.66 8.22
N LEU A 4 -21.66 8.50 7.57
CA LEU A 4 -22.17 8.25 6.23
C LEU A 4 -23.67 8.52 6.21
N SER A 5 -24.12 9.29 5.22
CA SER A 5 -25.48 9.82 5.23
C SER A 5 -26.53 8.72 5.24
N GLY A 6 -27.39 8.76 6.27
CA GLY A 6 -28.46 7.79 6.49
C GLY A 6 -28.00 6.38 6.86
N ALA A 7 -26.71 6.14 7.14
CA ALA A 7 -26.19 4.79 7.39
C ALA A 7 -26.81 4.13 8.63
N LEU A 8 -26.79 4.84 9.76
CA LEU A 8 -27.39 4.38 11.02
C LEU A 8 -28.90 4.15 10.85
N LYS A 9 -29.58 5.09 10.18
CA LYS A 9 -31.03 5.02 9.94
C LYS A 9 -31.41 3.82 9.07
N ARG A 10 -30.74 3.64 7.92
CA ARG A 10 -31.01 2.51 7.01
C ARG A 10 -30.78 1.17 7.69
N ARG A 11 -29.68 1.03 8.45
CA ARG A 11 -29.39 -0.22 9.16
C ARG A 11 -30.42 -0.50 10.25
N ARG A 12 -30.82 0.51 11.01
CA ARG A 12 -31.87 0.40 12.01
C ARG A 12 -33.19 -0.09 11.40
N GLU A 13 -33.58 0.50 10.26
CA GLU A 13 -34.78 0.10 9.52
C GLU A 13 -34.69 -1.33 8.97
N GLN A 14 -33.52 -1.76 8.49
CA GLN A 14 -33.27 -3.15 8.07
C GLN A 14 -33.39 -4.17 9.22
N LEU A 15 -33.01 -3.78 10.43
CA LEU A 15 -33.15 -4.61 11.63
C LEU A 15 -34.59 -4.57 12.20
N GLY A 16 -35.47 -3.73 11.65
CA GLY A 16 -36.87 -3.62 12.07
C GLY A 16 -37.08 -2.99 13.44
N ILE A 17 -36.08 -2.27 13.97
CA ILE A 17 -36.14 -1.68 15.32
C ILE A 17 -36.42 -0.16 15.29
N SER A 18 -37.11 0.34 16.31
CA SER A 18 -37.44 1.76 16.48
C SER A 18 -36.25 2.58 16.98
N GLN A 19 -36.34 3.91 16.85
CA GLN A 19 -35.33 4.82 17.40
C GLN A 19 -35.23 4.73 18.93
N ALA A 20 -36.34 4.41 19.62
CA ALA A 20 -36.33 4.24 21.07
C ALA A 20 -35.52 2.99 21.45
N GLU A 21 -35.76 1.86 20.77
CA GLU A 21 -35.05 0.60 21.01
C GLU A 21 -33.56 0.69 20.64
N ALA A 22 -33.21 1.40 19.58
CA ALA A 22 -31.82 1.61 19.19
C ALA A 22 -31.07 2.55 20.17
N ALA A 23 -31.76 3.52 20.78
CA ALA A 23 -31.16 4.47 21.71
C ALA A 23 -31.10 3.96 23.16
N GLU A 24 -31.87 2.92 23.50
CA GLU A 24 -32.02 2.42 24.86
C GLU A 24 -30.69 2.02 25.50
N GLY A 25 -30.41 2.62 26.67
CA GLY A 25 -29.18 2.42 27.44
C GLY A 25 -27.93 3.08 26.83
N ILE A 26 -28.08 3.84 25.73
CA ILE A 26 -26.97 4.47 25.00
C ILE A 26 -27.12 5.98 25.00
N CYS A 27 -28.28 6.49 24.57
CA CYS A 27 -28.56 7.92 24.48
C CYS A 27 -30.06 8.21 24.51
N HIS A 28 -30.46 9.49 24.56
CA HIS A 28 -31.88 9.84 24.41
C HIS A 28 -32.35 9.63 22.96
N GLN A 29 -33.60 9.19 22.76
CA GLN A 29 -34.21 9.02 21.43
C GLN A 29 -34.11 10.32 20.59
N SER A 30 -34.29 11.49 21.20
CA SER A 30 -34.16 12.79 20.54
C SER A 30 -32.74 13.06 20.04
N LEU A 31 -31.72 12.54 20.74
CA LEU A 31 -30.33 12.61 20.31
C LEU A 31 -30.09 11.68 19.11
N LEU A 32 -30.60 10.44 19.15
CA LEU A 32 -30.51 9.54 17.99
C LEU A 32 -31.23 10.11 16.76
N SER A 33 -32.42 10.69 16.94
CA SER A 33 -33.16 11.35 15.85
C SER A 33 -32.36 12.52 15.24
N ARG A 34 -31.69 13.31 16.08
CA ARG A 34 -30.78 14.38 15.62
C ARG A 34 -29.56 13.81 14.89
N ILE A 35 -28.96 12.74 15.40
CA ILE A 35 -27.84 12.03 14.76
C ILE A 35 -28.25 11.53 13.37
N GLU A 36 -29.39 10.85 13.25
CA GLU A 36 -29.91 10.30 11.98
C GLU A 36 -30.33 11.39 10.97
N ARG A 37 -30.64 12.60 11.44
CA ARG A 37 -31.02 13.74 10.58
C ARG A 37 -29.82 14.56 10.12
N LEU A 38 -28.83 14.77 11.01
CA LEU A 38 -27.66 15.62 10.75
C LEU A 38 -26.46 14.81 10.26
N ASP A 39 -26.53 13.49 10.34
CA ASP A 39 -25.41 12.58 10.07
C ASP A 39 -24.15 12.99 10.86
N GLU A 40 -24.35 13.36 12.12
CA GLU A 40 -23.28 13.85 12.98
C GLU A 40 -23.42 13.32 14.42
N VAL A 41 -22.30 12.81 14.96
CA VAL A 41 -22.19 12.36 16.34
C VAL A 41 -21.11 13.14 17.07
N SER A 42 -21.46 13.69 18.24
CA SER A 42 -20.56 14.50 19.07
C SER A 42 -19.68 13.68 20.01
N ASN A 43 -20.01 12.41 20.26
CA ASN A 43 -19.34 11.54 21.23
C ASN A 43 -19.04 10.16 20.62
N ILE A 44 -17.76 9.79 20.58
CA ILE A 44 -17.29 8.53 19.99
C ILE A 44 -17.80 7.28 20.72
N THR A 45 -17.96 7.36 22.05
CA THR A 45 -18.50 6.26 22.86
C THR A 45 -19.97 6.01 22.53
N VAL A 46 -20.73 7.07 22.19
CA VAL A 46 -22.12 6.93 21.73
C VAL A 46 -22.15 6.28 20.35
N LEU A 47 -21.24 6.68 19.44
CA LEU A 47 -21.14 6.08 18.11
C LEU A 47 -20.81 4.59 18.18
N GLN A 48 -19.79 4.19 18.95
CA GLN A 48 -19.40 2.78 19.13
C GLN A 48 -20.55 1.93 19.65
N LYS A 49 -21.24 2.39 20.71
CA LYS A 49 -22.38 1.65 21.27
C LYS A 49 -23.55 1.53 20.29
N LEU A 50 -23.81 2.55 19.48
CA LEU A 50 -24.83 2.51 18.43
C LEU A 50 -24.42 1.55 17.30
N CYS A 51 -23.14 1.57 16.91
CA CYS A 51 -22.56 0.62 15.96
C CYS A 51 -22.74 -0.82 16.44
N ASP A 52 -22.34 -1.12 17.69
CA ASP A 52 -22.50 -2.45 18.30
C ASP A 52 -23.97 -2.92 18.27
N ARG A 53 -24.90 -2.04 18.66
CA ARG A 53 -26.34 -2.34 18.66
C ARG A 53 -26.88 -2.61 17.24
N LEU A 54 -26.39 -1.88 16.26
CA LEU A 54 -26.81 -1.96 14.86
C LEU A 54 -26.02 -3.00 14.06
N GLN A 55 -25.12 -3.74 14.71
CA GLN A 55 -24.22 -4.71 14.08
C GLN A 55 -23.43 -4.06 12.93
N LEU A 56 -22.89 -2.86 13.20
CA LEU A 56 -22.00 -2.11 12.33
C LEU A 56 -20.68 -1.94 13.07
N THR A 57 -19.61 -1.77 12.33
CA THR A 57 -18.37 -1.21 12.85
C THR A 57 -18.40 0.32 12.72
N VAL A 58 -17.56 1.01 13.49
CA VAL A 58 -17.39 2.47 13.33
C VAL A 58 -16.91 2.79 11.91
N SER A 59 -16.13 1.90 11.30
CA SER A 59 -15.64 2.00 9.92
C SER A 59 -16.79 1.99 8.90
N ASP A 60 -17.85 1.21 9.13
CA ASP A 60 -19.00 1.11 8.21
C ASP A 60 -19.86 2.37 8.15
N VAL A 61 -19.80 3.20 9.20
CA VAL A 61 -20.63 4.40 9.34
C VAL A 61 -19.83 5.69 9.37
N ALA A 62 -18.50 5.64 9.47
CA ALA A 62 -17.68 6.84 9.36
C ALA A 62 -17.82 7.41 7.95
N ARG A 63 -18.09 8.71 7.84
CA ARG A 63 -18.01 9.42 6.57
C ARG A 63 -16.54 9.60 6.23
N MET A 64 -15.90 8.54 5.75
CA MET A 64 -14.71 8.74 4.92
C MET A 64 -15.21 9.51 3.69
N ASP A 65 -14.71 10.72 3.47
CA ASP A 65 -14.92 11.37 2.18
C ASP A 65 -14.15 10.50 1.19
N ASN A 66 -14.89 9.60 0.53
CA ASN A 66 -14.31 8.57 -0.33
C ASN A 66 -13.43 9.22 -1.41
N ARG A 67 -13.71 10.49 -1.75
CA ARG A 67 -12.91 11.30 -2.67
C ARG A 67 -11.46 11.54 -2.22
N MET A 68 -11.20 11.61 -0.91
CA MET A 68 -9.87 11.92 -0.37
C MET A 68 -9.00 10.68 -0.25
N LEU A 69 -9.61 9.57 0.20
CA LEU A 69 -8.97 8.26 0.12
C LEU A 69 -8.72 7.91 -1.34
N THR A 70 -9.66 8.22 -2.25
CA THR A 70 -9.40 8.05 -3.68
C THR A 70 -8.26 8.94 -4.16
N THR A 71 -8.02 10.12 -3.58
CA THR A 71 -6.82 10.91 -3.95
C THR A 71 -5.55 10.18 -3.54
N LEU A 72 -5.42 9.71 -2.29
CA LEU A 72 -4.25 8.96 -1.86
C LEU A 72 -4.10 7.63 -2.62
N SER A 73 -5.21 6.93 -2.91
CA SER A 73 -5.21 5.74 -3.76
C SER A 73 -4.78 6.03 -5.19
N VAL A 74 -5.19 7.18 -5.76
CA VAL A 74 -4.70 7.63 -7.07
C VAL A 74 -3.22 7.93 -7.02
N VAL A 75 -2.73 8.65 -6.00
CA VAL A 75 -1.30 8.90 -5.82
C VAL A 75 -0.53 7.58 -5.73
N ARG A 76 -1.02 6.62 -4.96
CA ARG A 76 -0.43 5.28 -4.87
C ARG A 76 -0.34 4.60 -6.23
N GLN A 77 -1.41 4.66 -7.02
CA GLN A 77 -1.45 4.09 -8.37
C GLN A 77 -0.47 4.80 -9.32
N LEU A 78 -0.36 6.13 -9.25
CA LEU A 78 0.61 6.91 -10.03
C LEU A 78 2.05 6.49 -9.68
N ILE A 79 2.35 6.32 -8.39
CA ILE A 79 3.66 5.82 -7.93
C ILE A 79 3.92 4.39 -8.43
N GLU A 80 2.94 3.49 -8.34
CA GLU A 80 3.03 2.11 -8.84
C GLU A 80 3.34 2.05 -10.34
N ARG A 81 2.85 3.03 -11.12
CA ARG A 81 3.12 3.19 -12.56
C ARG A 81 4.35 4.01 -12.91
N ARG A 82 5.16 4.38 -11.91
CA ARG A 82 6.33 5.26 -12.07
C ARG A 82 5.97 6.63 -12.69
N GLU A 83 4.77 7.14 -12.43
CA GLU A 83 4.30 8.48 -12.81
C GLU A 83 4.57 9.47 -11.66
N ILE A 84 5.85 9.62 -11.31
CA ILE A 84 6.29 10.31 -10.09
C ILE A 84 5.95 11.79 -10.13
N GLU A 85 6.08 12.46 -11.28
CA GLU A 85 5.77 13.89 -11.42
C GLU A 85 4.29 14.15 -11.13
N GLN A 86 3.41 13.30 -11.65
CA GLN A 86 1.96 13.42 -11.46
C GLN A 86 1.56 13.10 -10.01
N ALA A 87 2.24 12.13 -9.39
CA ALA A 87 2.07 11.82 -7.98
C ALA A 87 2.49 13.02 -7.09
N ALA A 88 3.61 13.67 -7.42
CA ALA A 88 4.08 14.87 -6.73
C ALA A 88 3.07 16.02 -6.85
N GLU A 89 2.61 16.34 -8.07
CA GLU A 89 1.59 17.37 -8.30
C GLU A 89 0.29 17.12 -7.51
N ALA A 90 -0.14 15.86 -7.43
CA ALA A 90 -1.32 15.48 -6.68
C ALA A 90 -1.15 15.68 -5.15
N LEU A 91 0.06 15.41 -4.63
CA LEU A 91 0.40 15.61 -3.22
C LEU A 91 0.61 17.09 -2.85
N GLU A 92 1.14 17.91 -3.76
CA GLU A 92 1.39 19.34 -3.56
C GLU A 92 0.13 20.20 -3.50
N ASN A 93 -1.05 19.62 -3.79
CA ASN A 93 -2.32 20.33 -3.70
C ASN A 93 -2.49 20.95 -2.29
N PRO A 94 -2.45 22.29 -2.14
CA PRO A 94 -2.40 22.95 -0.83
C PRO A 94 -3.62 22.68 0.06
N GLY A 95 -4.71 22.21 -0.53
CA GLY A 95 -5.92 21.80 0.19
C GLY A 95 -5.91 20.36 0.68
N LEU A 96 -5.02 19.49 0.21
CA LEU A 96 -5.06 18.06 0.49
C LEU A 96 -4.89 17.76 1.98
N MET A 97 -3.81 18.24 2.60
CA MET A 97 -3.53 18.04 4.02
C MET A 97 -4.62 18.59 4.95
N SER A 98 -5.25 19.70 4.56
CA SER A 98 -6.36 20.28 5.33
C SER A 98 -7.65 19.48 5.25
N ARG A 99 -7.76 18.57 4.27
CA ARG A 99 -8.96 17.80 3.97
C ARG A 99 -8.82 16.36 4.44
N ILE A 100 -7.68 15.70 4.23
CA ILE A 100 -7.50 14.31 4.62
C ILE A 100 -7.69 14.13 6.13
N PRO A 101 -8.31 13.02 6.57
CA PRO A 101 -8.51 12.76 7.98
C PRO A 101 -7.17 12.45 8.67
N VAL A 102 -7.08 12.76 9.97
CA VAL A 102 -5.84 12.59 10.76
C VAL A 102 -5.28 11.16 10.68
N PHE A 103 -6.13 10.13 10.70
CA PHE A 103 -5.69 8.73 10.61
C PHE A 103 -5.01 8.38 9.26
N ALA A 104 -5.18 9.22 8.23
CA ALA A 104 -4.57 9.06 6.91
C ALA A 104 -3.26 9.87 6.76
N TYR A 105 -2.87 10.66 7.76
CA TYR A 105 -1.59 11.37 7.75
C TYR A 105 -0.39 10.44 7.60
N PRO A 106 -0.33 9.26 8.26
CA PRO A 106 0.77 8.33 8.03
C PRO A 106 0.84 7.84 6.58
N GLU A 107 -0.30 7.57 5.95
CA GLU A 107 -0.35 7.13 4.55
C GLU A 107 0.12 8.25 3.61
N TYR A 108 -0.37 9.47 3.81
CA TYR A 108 0.09 10.64 3.07
C TYR A 108 1.62 10.81 3.17
N ASN A 109 2.17 10.67 4.38
CA ASN A 109 3.60 10.78 4.62
C ASN A 109 4.40 9.67 3.94
N VAL A 110 3.91 8.42 3.94
CA VAL A 110 4.53 7.30 3.21
C VAL A 110 4.56 7.57 1.71
N LEU A 111 3.44 7.98 1.12
CA LEU A 111 3.38 8.29 -0.32
C LEU A 111 4.28 9.47 -0.69
N SER A 112 4.32 10.51 0.15
CA SER A 112 5.22 11.65 0.00
C SER A 112 6.69 11.24 0.11
N ALA A 113 7.02 10.30 1.00
CA ALA A 113 8.37 9.76 1.13
C ALA A 113 8.80 8.97 -0.10
N ARG A 114 7.91 8.17 -0.69
CA ARG A 114 8.18 7.43 -1.93
C ARG A 114 8.48 8.36 -3.11
N VAL A 115 7.70 9.44 -3.25
CA VAL A 115 7.97 10.50 -4.24
C VAL A 115 9.32 11.17 -3.96
N ALA A 116 9.58 11.59 -2.72
CA ALA A 116 10.83 12.20 -2.34
C ALA A 116 12.04 11.29 -2.63
N LEU A 117 11.93 9.99 -2.34
CA LEU A 117 12.98 9.02 -2.62
C LEU A 117 13.22 8.86 -4.13
N ALA A 118 12.16 8.80 -4.93
CA ALA A 118 12.27 8.73 -6.39
C ALA A 118 12.94 9.99 -7.00
N GLU A 119 12.74 11.15 -6.38
CA GLU A 119 13.41 12.42 -6.72
C GLU A 119 14.81 12.55 -6.08
N ASN A 120 15.33 11.50 -5.46
CA ASN A 120 16.62 11.46 -4.78
C ASN A 120 16.74 12.44 -3.59
N ARG A 121 15.61 12.85 -3.00
CA ARG A 121 15.52 13.65 -1.76
C ARG A 121 15.47 12.73 -0.54
N ILE A 122 16.56 11.99 -0.34
CA ILE A 122 16.64 10.89 0.63
C ILE A 122 16.40 11.34 2.08
N ALA A 123 16.92 12.52 2.47
CA ALA A 123 16.74 13.06 3.81
C ALA A 123 15.27 13.39 4.09
N ASP A 124 14.58 14.00 3.11
CA ASP A 124 13.15 14.32 3.21
C ASP A 124 12.32 13.04 3.32
N ALA A 125 12.63 12.02 2.52
CA ALA A 125 11.97 10.72 2.58
C ALA A 125 12.08 10.09 3.97
N MET A 126 13.28 10.06 4.57
CA MET A 126 13.48 9.52 5.91
C MET A 126 12.71 10.32 6.97
N GLN A 127 12.71 11.65 6.89
CA GLN A 127 11.97 12.50 7.82
C GLN A 127 10.46 12.24 7.75
N LEU A 128 9.90 12.15 6.54
CA LEU A 128 8.49 11.84 6.31
C LEU A 128 8.12 10.46 6.87
N LEU A 129 8.98 9.45 6.68
CA LEU A 129 8.76 8.10 7.21
C LEU A 129 8.83 8.05 8.74
N GLN A 130 9.70 8.83 9.37
CA GLN A 130 9.74 8.97 10.83
C GLN A 130 8.47 9.62 11.38
N LEU A 131 7.92 10.62 10.69
CA LEU A 131 6.61 11.20 11.03
C LEU A 131 5.49 10.16 10.87
N ALA A 132 5.47 9.43 9.75
CA ALA A 132 4.51 8.35 9.52
C ALA A 132 4.56 7.28 10.63
N LEU A 133 5.76 6.86 11.03
CA LEU A 133 5.95 5.89 12.11
C LEU A 133 5.49 6.41 13.47
N GLY A 134 5.61 7.71 13.72
CA GLY A 134 5.12 8.33 14.96
C GLY A 134 3.59 8.40 15.04
N ASP A 135 2.94 8.59 13.90
CA ASP A 135 1.49 8.82 13.82
C ASP A 135 0.68 7.54 13.50
N VAL A 136 1.32 6.46 13.05
CA VAL A 136 0.62 5.22 12.66
C VAL A 136 -0.03 4.53 13.87
N GLU A 137 -1.30 4.15 13.71
CA GLU A 137 -2.05 3.48 14.77
C GLU A 137 -1.75 1.99 14.81
N LYS A 138 -1.88 1.36 16.00
CA LYS A 138 -1.56 -0.07 16.22
C LYS A 138 -2.34 -1.03 15.31
N HIS A 139 -3.52 -0.63 14.86
CA HIS A 139 -4.35 -1.45 13.98
C HIS A 139 -4.01 -1.27 12.49
N GLN A 140 -3.18 -0.30 12.12
CA GLN A 140 -2.72 -0.05 10.75
C GLN A 140 -1.45 -0.86 10.47
N TYR A 141 -1.51 -2.17 10.70
CA TYR A 141 -0.35 -3.06 10.58
C TYR A 141 0.20 -3.12 9.15
N GLU A 142 -0.66 -3.05 8.12
CA GLU A 142 -0.25 -3.01 6.72
C GLU A 142 0.59 -1.76 6.43
N LEU A 143 0.09 -0.60 6.85
CA LEU A 143 0.82 0.65 6.73
C LEU A 143 2.11 0.67 7.56
N THR A 144 2.11 0.03 8.73
CA THR A 144 3.33 -0.12 9.55
C THR A 144 4.39 -0.96 8.82
N VAL A 145 3.98 -2.02 8.12
CA VAL A 145 4.87 -2.83 7.27
C VAL A 145 5.40 -1.97 6.12
N GLU A 146 4.55 -1.23 5.41
CA GLU A 146 4.97 -0.31 4.35
C GLU A 146 5.99 0.73 4.86
N ILE A 147 5.74 1.37 6.01
CA ILE A 147 6.65 2.35 6.61
C ILE A 147 8.05 1.73 6.80
N PHE A 148 8.13 0.55 7.42
CA PHE A 148 9.42 -0.12 7.62
C PHE A 148 10.07 -0.53 6.30
N THR A 149 9.29 -0.98 5.32
CA THR A 149 9.80 -1.32 3.99
C THR A 149 10.40 -0.10 3.29
N GLU A 150 9.71 1.04 3.29
CA GLU A 150 10.20 2.29 2.69
C GLU A 150 11.38 2.89 3.47
N MET A 151 11.41 2.77 4.80
CA MET A 151 12.59 3.14 5.59
C MET A 151 13.79 2.29 5.20
N GLY A 152 13.57 0.98 5.00
CA GLY A 152 14.60 0.06 4.54
C GLY A 152 15.15 0.46 3.18
N ALA A 153 14.28 0.71 2.20
CA ALA A 153 14.66 1.23 0.89
C ALA A 153 15.42 2.56 0.96
N THR A 154 14.99 3.48 1.84
CA THR A 154 15.65 4.78 2.03
C THR A 154 17.06 4.60 2.61
N TRP A 155 17.26 3.70 3.57
CA TRP A 155 18.60 3.36 4.08
C TRP A 155 19.49 2.69 3.02
N LEU A 156 18.92 1.82 2.18
CA LEU A 156 19.67 1.23 1.05
C LEU A 156 20.16 2.30 0.08
N ALA A 157 19.34 3.30 -0.22
CA ALA A 157 19.73 4.42 -1.08
C ALA A 157 20.90 5.23 -0.49
N GLN A 158 21.12 5.17 0.83
CA GLN A 158 22.27 5.78 1.51
C GLN A 158 23.49 4.84 1.61
N GLY A 159 23.37 3.58 1.19
CA GLY A 159 24.40 2.55 1.38
C GLY A 159 24.42 1.93 2.79
N GLU A 160 23.44 2.26 3.64
CA GLU A 160 23.37 1.80 5.03
C GLU A 160 22.65 0.45 5.14
N HIS A 161 23.33 -0.63 4.70
CA HIS A 161 22.74 -1.97 4.59
C HIS A 161 22.30 -2.57 5.93
N ILE A 162 22.98 -2.25 7.04
CA ILE A 162 22.62 -2.76 8.37
C ILE A 162 21.27 -2.17 8.80
N ASN A 163 21.13 -0.85 8.71
CA ASN A 163 19.89 -0.15 9.05
C ASN A 163 18.73 -0.58 8.15
N ALA A 164 19.01 -0.79 6.86
CA ALA A 164 18.01 -1.33 5.93
C ALA A 164 17.53 -2.73 6.36
N SER A 165 18.46 -3.63 6.66
CA SER A 165 18.17 -4.99 7.12
C SER A 165 17.33 -4.98 8.40
N GLU A 166 17.65 -4.13 9.38
CA GLU A 166 16.85 -4.00 10.60
C GLU A 166 15.40 -3.59 10.32
N CYS A 167 15.19 -2.65 9.38
CA CYS A 167 13.85 -2.22 8.99
C CYS A 167 13.07 -3.37 8.34
N PHE A 168 13.68 -4.09 7.41
CA PHE A 168 13.04 -5.23 6.76
C PHE A 168 12.72 -6.38 7.73
N GLU A 169 13.58 -6.65 8.71
CA GLU A 169 13.30 -7.67 9.73
C GLU A 169 12.17 -7.24 10.67
N ARG A 170 11.99 -5.94 10.94
CA ARG A 170 10.80 -5.43 11.65
C ARG A 170 9.53 -5.63 10.85
N ALA A 171 9.53 -5.26 9.56
CA ALA A 171 8.42 -5.50 8.64
C ALA A 171 8.03 -6.99 8.60
N ARG A 172 9.03 -7.85 8.39
CA ARG A 172 8.88 -9.30 8.40
C ARG A 172 8.30 -9.82 9.72
N GLY A 173 8.81 -9.34 10.86
CA GLY A 173 8.34 -9.74 12.19
C GLY A 173 6.87 -9.37 12.43
N ILE A 174 6.37 -8.29 11.84
CA ILE A 174 4.94 -7.97 11.85
C ILE A 174 4.17 -8.97 10.99
N ILE A 175 4.56 -9.16 9.73
CA ILE A 175 3.90 -10.08 8.78
C ILE A 175 3.74 -11.49 9.37
N HIS A 176 4.78 -12.05 9.98
CA HIS A 176 4.77 -13.41 10.53
C HIS A 176 3.82 -13.60 11.72
N ARG A 177 3.46 -12.51 12.41
CA ARG A 177 2.53 -12.55 13.56
C ARG A 177 1.07 -12.41 13.13
N LEU A 178 0.80 -12.03 11.89
CA LEU A 178 -0.56 -11.83 11.38
C LEU A 178 -1.20 -13.17 10.99
N PRO A 179 -2.53 -13.30 11.12
CA PRO A 179 -3.28 -14.45 10.60
C PRO A 179 -3.08 -14.66 9.09
N ARG A 180 -3.20 -15.90 8.61
CA ARG A 180 -2.97 -16.27 7.20
C ARG A 180 -3.89 -15.51 6.24
N ASP A 181 -5.15 -15.33 6.59
CA ASP A 181 -6.16 -14.58 5.83
C ASP A 181 -5.76 -13.11 5.67
N VAL A 182 -5.21 -12.50 6.73
CA VAL A 182 -4.69 -11.13 6.71
C VAL A 182 -3.42 -11.04 5.84
N GLN A 183 -2.52 -12.03 5.93
CA GLN A 183 -1.34 -12.06 5.06
C GLN A 183 -1.75 -12.15 3.58
N LEU A 184 -2.79 -12.93 3.25
CA LEU A 184 -3.31 -13.03 1.89
C LEU A 184 -3.91 -11.72 1.39
N SER A 185 -4.60 -10.95 2.24
CA SER A 185 -5.10 -9.62 1.85
C SER A 185 -3.97 -8.61 1.62
N MET A 186 -2.82 -8.80 2.27
CA MET A 186 -1.63 -7.94 2.16
C MET A 186 -0.62 -8.42 1.10
N ALA A 187 -0.98 -9.33 0.20
CA ALA A 187 -0.05 -9.98 -0.72
C ALA A 187 0.85 -9.00 -1.49
N ARG A 188 0.30 -7.86 -1.94
CA ARG A 188 1.04 -6.79 -2.63
C ARG A 188 2.11 -6.16 -1.74
N VAL A 189 1.77 -5.80 -0.51
CA VAL A 189 2.71 -5.19 0.46
C VAL A 189 3.81 -6.19 0.84
N ILE A 190 3.46 -7.47 0.99
CA ILE A 190 4.46 -8.52 1.28
C ILE A 190 5.39 -8.73 0.08
N ALA A 191 4.86 -8.74 -1.15
CA ALA A 191 5.66 -8.86 -2.37
C ALA A 191 6.64 -7.67 -2.50
N HIS A 192 6.14 -6.45 -2.33
CA HIS A 192 6.94 -5.21 -2.33
C HIS A 192 8.05 -5.24 -1.27
N THR A 193 7.73 -5.72 -0.07
CA THR A 193 8.72 -5.91 1.01
C THR A 193 9.79 -6.92 0.63
N ASN A 194 9.41 -8.04 0.04
CA ASN A 194 10.36 -9.06 -0.41
C ASN A 194 11.20 -8.61 -1.61
N ARG A 195 10.66 -7.78 -2.50
CA ARG A 195 11.42 -7.12 -3.58
C ARG A 195 12.55 -6.26 -3.02
N HIS A 196 12.25 -5.36 -2.09
CA HIS A 196 13.29 -4.51 -1.49
C HIS A 196 14.31 -5.29 -0.66
N ARG A 197 13.90 -6.38 -0.01
CA ARG A 197 14.83 -7.32 0.65
C ARG A 197 15.76 -7.99 -0.36
N ALA A 198 15.24 -8.40 -1.51
CA ALA A 198 16.07 -8.96 -2.58
C ALA A 198 17.06 -7.94 -3.14
N GLU A 199 16.63 -6.68 -3.33
CA GLU A 199 17.53 -5.59 -3.75
C GLU A 199 18.66 -5.37 -2.74
N MET A 200 18.36 -5.37 -1.44
CA MET A 200 19.39 -5.34 -0.40
C MET A 200 20.35 -6.53 -0.54
N TYR A 201 19.83 -7.75 -0.65
CA TYR A 201 20.67 -8.95 -0.73
C TYR A 201 21.60 -8.90 -1.96
N LEU A 202 21.12 -8.41 -3.11
CA LEU A 202 21.99 -8.16 -4.26
C LEU A 202 23.04 -7.08 -3.98
N ALA A 203 22.67 -6.01 -3.27
CA ALA A 203 23.61 -4.94 -2.94
C ALA A 203 24.75 -5.39 -2.01
N VAL A 204 24.51 -6.43 -1.20
CA VAL A 204 25.53 -7.06 -0.33
C VAL A 204 26.15 -8.33 -0.96
N GLU A 205 26.00 -8.51 -2.28
CA GLU A 205 26.56 -9.62 -3.05
C GLU A 205 26.10 -11.02 -2.57
N ASP A 206 24.86 -11.14 -2.08
CA ASP A 206 24.19 -12.40 -1.72
C ASP A 206 23.04 -12.71 -2.70
N PRO A 207 23.35 -13.07 -3.97
CA PRO A 207 22.33 -13.30 -5.00
C PRO A 207 21.47 -14.54 -4.72
N GLN A 208 21.96 -15.49 -3.92
CA GLN A 208 21.17 -16.66 -3.51
C GLN A 208 19.98 -16.24 -2.66
N ARG A 209 20.21 -15.47 -1.58
CA ARG A 209 19.11 -14.97 -0.75
C ARG A 209 18.22 -13.99 -1.49
N ALA A 210 18.80 -13.19 -2.40
CA ALA A 210 18.00 -12.33 -3.25
C ALA A 210 17.02 -13.14 -4.13
N MET A 211 17.52 -14.19 -4.79
CA MET A 211 16.68 -15.09 -5.60
C MET A 211 15.55 -15.70 -4.77
N GLU A 212 15.83 -16.21 -3.58
CA GLU A 212 14.80 -16.77 -2.70
C GLU A 212 13.67 -15.77 -2.40
N ARG A 213 14.01 -14.52 -2.08
CA ARG A 213 13.02 -13.48 -1.76
C ARG A 213 12.22 -13.07 -2.99
N VAL A 214 12.84 -13.00 -4.18
CA VAL A 214 12.13 -12.72 -5.43
C VAL A 214 11.15 -13.84 -5.77
N THR A 215 11.58 -15.10 -5.67
CA THR A 215 10.70 -16.26 -5.89
C THR A 215 9.52 -16.26 -4.93
N GLU A 216 9.76 -15.93 -3.65
CA GLU A 216 8.71 -15.77 -2.64
C GLU A 216 7.72 -14.67 -3.03
N ALA A 217 8.20 -13.50 -3.45
CA ALA A 217 7.37 -12.38 -3.89
C ALA A 217 6.51 -12.72 -5.12
N ILE A 218 7.09 -13.35 -6.13
CA ILE A 218 6.37 -13.79 -7.33
C ILE A 218 5.29 -14.82 -6.98
N GLY A 219 5.59 -15.76 -6.08
CA GLY A 219 4.66 -16.83 -5.69
C GLY A 219 3.43 -16.36 -4.89
N ILE A 220 3.50 -15.18 -4.27
CA ILE A 220 2.38 -14.61 -3.49
C ILE A 220 1.63 -13.52 -4.25
N LEU A 221 2.18 -12.97 -5.34
CA LEU A 221 1.50 -11.95 -6.11
C LEU A 221 0.14 -12.47 -6.62
N PRO A 222 -0.94 -11.66 -6.52
CA PRO A 222 -2.23 -12.02 -7.10
C PRO A 222 -2.12 -12.29 -8.61
N ALA A 223 -3.13 -12.95 -9.17
CA ALA A 223 -3.19 -13.20 -10.60
C ALA A 223 -3.11 -11.88 -11.42
N PRO A 224 -2.58 -11.90 -12.66
CA PRO A 224 -2.36 -10.71 -13.49
C PRO A 224 -3.61 -9.84 -13.72
N GLU A 225 -4.81 -10.41 -13.60
CA GLU A 225 -6.06 -9.66 -13.70
C GLU A 225 -6.28 -8.70 -12.51
N VAL A 226 -5.54 -8.90 -11.42
CA VAL A 226 -5.60 -8.15 -10.16
C VAL A 226 -4.26 -7.46 -9.84
N THR A 227 -3.15 -7.97 -10.36
CA THR A 227 -1.81 -7.43 -10.13
C THR A 227 -1.43 -6.39 -11.18
N ASP A 228 -0.82 -5.29 -10.74
CA ASP A 228 -0.24 -4.32 -11.66
C ASP A 228 0.97 -4.96 -12.39
N TYR A 229 0.98 -4.89 -13.72
CA TYR A 229 2.07 -5.42 -14.54
C TYR A 229 3.43 -4.77 -14.22
N HIS A 230 3.43 -3.54 -13.68
CA HIS A 230 4.65 -2.86 -13.24
C HIS A 230 5.37 -3.66 -12.14
N GLU A 231 4.68 -4.11 -11.08
CA GLU A 231 5.32 -4.89 -9.99
C GLU A 231 5.83 -6.24 -10.49
N MET A 232 5.08 -6.89 -11.40
CA MET A 232 5.54 -8.13 -12.04
C MET A 232 6.82 -7.91 -12.84
N VAL A 233 6.89 -6.84 -13.65
CA VAL A 233 8.09 -6.48 -14.41
C VAL A 233 9.27 -6.27 -13.48
N GLU A 234 9.11 -5.50 -12.40
CA GLU A 234 10.19 -5.24 -11.44
C GLU A 234 10.74 -6.51 -10.80
N LEU A 235 9.86 -7.41 -10.34
CA LEU A 235 10.28 -8.67 -9.75
C LEU A 235 10.98 -9.58 -10.76
N GLN A 236 10.52 -9.60 -12.01
CA GLN A 236 11.13 -10.41 -13.06
C GLN A 236 12.48 -9.84 -13.51
N MET A 237 12.61 -8.52 -13.57
CA MET A 237 13.89 -7.83 -13.77
C MET A 237 14.88 -8.15 -12.65
N LEU A 238 14.42 -8.15 -11.39
CA LEU A 238 15.23 -8.52 -10.25
C LEU A 238 15.62 -10.01 -10.30
N ARG A 239 14.70 -10.89 -10.68
CA ARG A 239 14.97 -12.33 -10.91
C ARG A 239 16.06 -12.54 -11.94
N SER A 240 16.00 -11.81 -13.06
CA SER A 240 17.02 -11.86 -14.10
C SER A 240 18.39 -11.43 -13.58
N ARG A 241 18.48 -10.33 -12.83
CA ARG A 241 19.74 -9.87 -12.22
C ARG A 241 20.31 -10.90 -11.23
N CYS A 242 19.46 -11.52 -10.41
CA CYS A 242 19.88 -12.61 -9.53
C CYS A 242 20.40 -13.81 -10.34
N ALA A 243 19.71 -14.20 -11.41
CA ALA A 243 20.10 -15.30 -12.27
C ALA A 243 21.43 -15.04 -12.98
N ASP A 244 21.64 -13.83 -13.51
CA ASP A 244 22.90 -13.40 -14.12
C ASP A 244 24.06 -13.47 -13.11
N ALA A 245 23.85 -12.98 -11.87
CA ALA A 245 24.84 -13.06 -10.79
C ALA A 245 25.14 -14.51 -10.35
N LEU A 246 24.20 -15.43 -10.53
CA LEU A 246 24.34 -16.86 -10.24
C LEU A 246 24.81 -17.69 -11.45
N SER A 247 25.05 -17.07 -12.61
CA SER A 247 25.37 -17.77 -13.87
C SER A 247 24.27 -18.78 -14.30
N LEU A 248 23.00 -18.43 -14.08
CA LEU A 248 21.83 -19.23 -14.47
C LEU A 248 21.20 -18.67 -15.75
N GLU A 249 21.82 -18.92 -16.90
CA GLU A 249 21.45 -18.32 -18.20
C GLU A 249 20.00 -18.60 -18.62
N GLU A 250 19.52 -19.84 -18.43
CA GLU A 250 18.15 -20.24 -18.78
C GLU A 250 17.12 -19.47 -17.94
N GLU A 251 17.37 -19.36 -16.63
CA GLU A 251 16.49 -18.64 -15.69
C GLU A 251 16.46 -17.13 -16.01
N SER A 252 17.62 -16.55 -16.34
CA SER A 252 17.71 -15.15 -16.75
C SER A 252 16.92 -14.89 -18.03
N THR A 253 17.07 -15.77 -19.03
CA THR A 253 16.34 -15.68 -20.30
C THR A 253 14.84 -15.82 -20.07
N ASN A 254 14.42 -16.78 -19.24
CA ASN A 254 13.03 -16.96 -18.84
C ASN A 254 12.44 -15.70 -18.20
N ALA A 255 13.16 -15.11 -17.25
CA ALA A 255 12.74 -13.87 -16.59
C ALA A 255 12.57 -12.71 -17.57
N LYS A 256 13.53 -12.51 -18.48
CA LYS A 256 13.45 -11.49 -19.53
C LYS A 256 12.26 -11.70 -20.47
N MET A 257 11.95 -12.94 -20.84
CA MET A 257 10.76 -13.25 -21.65
C MET A 257 9.45 -12.87 -20.93
N ILE A 258 9.35 -13.12 -19.62
CA ILE A 258 8.18 -12.72 -18.84
C ILE A 258 8.07 -11.20 -18.74
N VAL A 259 9.19 -10.47 -18.57
CA VAL A 259 9.20 -9.00 -18.58
C VAL A 259 8.59 -8.48 -19.89
N TYR A 260 9.03 -8.99 -21.03
CA TYR A 260 8.48 -8.61 -22.33
C TYR A 260 6.98 -8.90 -22.43
N ALA A 261 6.56 -10.12 -22.09
CA ALA A 261 5.17 -10.50 -22.13
C ALA A 261 4.30 -9.60 -21.23
N ALA A 262 4.75 -9.34 -20.00
CA ALA A 262 4.05 -8.46 -19.06
C ALA A 262 3.90 -7.03 -19.59
N ALA A 263 4.97 -6.47 -20.17
CA ALA A 263 4.92 -5.14 -20.78
C ALA A 263 3.97 -5.09 -21.99
N GLU A 264 3.99 -6.10 -22.87
CA GLU A 264 3.07 -6.20 -24.01
C GLU A 264 1.60 -6.32 -23.56
N PHE A 265 1.31 -7.21 -22.60
CA PHE A 265 -0.05 -7.41 -22.09
C PHE A 265 -0.59 -6.24 -21.27
N SER A 266 0.29 -5.41 -20.69
CA SER A 266 -0.10 -4.22 -19.93
C SER A 266 -0.86 -3.19 -20.79
N LYS A 267 -0.59 -3.15 -22.10
CA LYS A 267 -1.02 -2.09 -23.02
C LYS A 267 -0.60 -0.67 -22.58
N ASP A 268 0.41 -0.57 -21.72
CA ASP A 268 1.02 0.66 -21.27
C ASP A 268 2.26 0.96 -22.14
N ALA A 269 2.12 1.93 -23.04
CA ALA A 269 3.18 2.30 -23.97
C ALA A 269 4.45 2.79 -23.26
N LYS A 270 4.33 3.36 -22.05
CA LYS A 270 5.48 3.81 -21.25
C LYS A 270 6.23 2.60 -20.70
N LEU A 271 5.51 1.66 -20.09
CA LEU A 271 6.10 0.41 -19.59
C LEU A 271 6.78 -0.39 -20.72
N GLN A 272 6.15 -0.45 -21.90
CA GLN A 272 6.73 -1.06 -23.09
C GLN A 272 8.05 -0.40 -23.50
N ASP A 273 8.13 0.94 -23.45
CA ASP A 273 9.37 1.66 -23.78
C ASP A 273 10.46 1.46 -22.73
N ASP A 274 10.11 1.52 -21.44
CA ASP A 274 11.02 1.37 -20.30
C ASP A 274 11.75 0.01 -20.32
N VAL A 275 11.09 -1.04 -20.80
CA VAL A 275 11.67 -2.40 -20.84
C VAL A 275 12.49 -2.70 -22.09
N LYS A 276 12.38 -1.94 -23.18
CA LYS A 276 13.05 -2.24 -24.47
C LYS A 276 14.55 -2.46 -24.34
N GLN A 277 15.20 -1.63 -23.52
CA GLN A 277 16.65 -1.71 -23.28
C GLN A 277 17.08 -3.05 -22.66
N TYR A 278 16.19 -3.74 -21.94
CA TYR A 278 16.47 -5.00 -21.27
C TYR A 278 16.16 -6.23 -22.14
N LEU A 279 15.56 -6.01 -23.30
CA LEU A 279 15.02 -7.05 -24.19
C LEU A 279 15.77 -7.17 -25.53
N ALA A 280 16.63 -6.19 -25.86
CA ALA A 280 17.45 -6.19 -27.07
C ALA A 280 18.22 -7.51 -27.37
N PRO A 281 18.68 -8.32 -26.38
CA PRO A 281 19.33 -9.60 -26.67
C PRO A 281 18.39 -10.82 -26.73
N VAL A 282 17.07 -10.66 -26.48
CA VAL A 282 16.09 -11.78 -26.41
C VAL A 282 15.06 -11.72 -27.54
N MET A 283 14.95 -10.57 -28.23
CA MET A 283 14.11 -10.42 -29.43
C MET A 283 14.65 -11.31 -30.56
N PRO A 284 13.87 -12.25 -31.13
CA PRO A 284 14.23 -12.81 -32.42
C PRO A 284 14.28 -11.66 -33.44
N GLU A 285 15.32 -11.62 -34.27
CA GLU A 285 15.42 -10.64 -35.36
C GLU A 285 14.10 -10.63 -36.14
N GLU A 286 13.52 -9.44 -36.32
CA GLU A 286 12.31 -9.26 -37.12
C GLU A 286 12.53 -9.89 -38.50
N VAL A 287 11.75 -10.93 -38.81
CA VAL A 287 11.73 -11.65 -40.10
C VAL A 287 10.86 -10.91 -41.10
#